data_AF-R6EHV2-F1
#
_entry.id   AF-R6EHV2-F1
#
_cell.length_a   1.000
_cell.length_b   1.000
_cell.length_c   1.000
_cell.angle_alpha   90.00
_cell.angle_beta   90.00
_cell.angle_gamma   90.00
#
_symmetry.space_group_name_H-M   'P 1'
#
loop_
_entity.id
_entity.type
_entity.pdbx_description
1 polymer ?
#
loop_
_entity_poly.entity_id
_entity_poly.type
_entity_poly.pdbx_seq_one_letter_code
_entity_poly.pdbx_strand_id
1 'polypeptide(L)'
;MNFLHRNLFAKLRAENFSTGEQMEPMTHFKHEKINRMMDNIQNMPPGSVEFNNYFLNKRFVKLQNDERHAIDTSVETLYLLRLIVGNINGMLSYGISLRGIVQLGNYLRTRGDKVDFVKLENWLRRLHIRRMAQLQGSILMRFFNFEQDELPFVRHVEKGAYRLTLQALYFNIKDKREIKFEQNNIGLVQTQGTGMRKQVFHSMRYFPYAPLETTSGLFRNVTRSLSELEE
;
A
#
# COMPACT_ATOMS: atom_id res chain seq x y z
N MET A 1 1.40 -10.85 -18.63
CA MET A 1 1.88 -11.33 -17.30
C MET A 1 2.67 -12.62 -17.50
N ASN A 2 3.84 -12.79 -16.87
CA ASN A 2 4.65 -14.01 -17.07
C ASN A 2 4.03 -15.21 -16.31
N PHE A 3 4.52 -16.42 -16.61
CA PHE A 3 4.03 -17.68 -16.04
C PHE A 3 4.03 -17.69 -14.50
N LEU A 4 5.13 -17.27 -13.86
CA LEU A 4 5.24 -17.27 -12.40
C LEU A 4 4.25 -16.31 -11.76
N HIS A 5 4.09 -15.12 -12.34
CA HIS A 5 3.13 -14.13 -11.86
C HIS A 5 1.69 -14.63 -11.98
N ARG A 6 1.31 -15.23 -13.12
CA ARG A 6 -0.05 -15.78 -13.28
C ARG A 6 -0.37 -16.79 -12.20
N ASN A 7 0.54 -17.73 -11.95
CA ASN A 7 0.36 -18.75 -10.93
C ASN A 7 0.39 -18.21 -9.50
N LEU A 8 1.25 -17.23 -9.21
CA LEU A 8 1.25 -16.54 -7.92
C LEU A 8 -0.11 -15.89 -7.65
N PHE A 9 -0.66 -15.16 -8.61
CA PHE A 9 -1.96 -14.51 -8.44
C PHE A 9 -3.14 -15.51 -8.47
N ALA A 10 -3.05 -16.60 -9.22
CA ALA A 10 -4.02 -17.69 -9.14
C ALA A 10 -4.06 -18.29 -7.73
N LYS A 11 -2.89 -18.56 -7.13
CA LYS A 11 -2.77 -19.02 -5.74
C LYS A 11 -3.35 -18.00 -4.75
N LEU A 12 -2.98 -16.72 -4.87
CA LEU A 12 -3.51 -15.66 -4.01
C LEU A 12 -5.04 -15.53 -4.12
N ARG A 13 -5.61 -15.64 -5.33
CA ARG A 13 -7.06 -15.58 -5.54
C ARG A 13 -7.76 -16.80 -4.94
N ALA A 14 -7.23 -17.99 -5.17
CA ALA A 14 -7.78 -19.21 -4.60
C ALA A 14 -7.78 -19.19 -3.07
N GLU A 15 -6.68 -18.77 -2.45
CA GLU A 15 -6.53 -18.74 -0.98
C GLU A 15 -7.39 -17.67 -0.28
N ASN A 16 -7.66 -16.54 -0.93
CA ASN A 16 -8.30 -15.39 -0.26
C ASN A 16 -9.73 -15.10 -0.73
N PHE A 17 -10.07 -15.49 -1.95
CA PHE A 17 -11.34 -15.15 -2.59
C PHE A 17 -12.14 -16.37 -3.07
N SER A 18 -11.71 -17.59 -2.69
CA SER A 18 -12.42 -18.84 -2.98
C SER A 18 -12.71 -19.05 -4.48
N THR A 19 -11.83 -18.60 -5.37
CA THR A 19 -12.10 -18.57 -6.83
C THR A 19 -12.02 -19.95 -7.52
N GLY A 20 -11.76 -21.04 -6.78
CA GLY A 20 -11.61 -22.39 -7.35
C GLY A 20 -10.44 -22.54 -8.33
N GLU A 21 -9.64 -21.49 -8.51
CA GLU A 21 -8.53 -21.46 -9.47
C GLU A 21 -7.41 -22.40 -9.04
N GLN A 22 -6.89 -23.16 -10.00
CA GLN A 22 -5.73 -24.01 -9.80
C GLN A 22 -4.51 -23.41 -10.51
N MET A 23 -3.33 -23.59 -9.93
CA MET A 23 -2.09 -23.20 -10.59
C MET A 23 -1.85 -24.07 -11.83
N GLU A 24 -1.39 -23.46 -12.91
CA GLU A 24 -0.87 -24.16 -14.09
C GLU A 24 0.26 -25.13 -13.64
N PRO A 25 0.30 -26.39 -14.12
CA PRO A 25 1.32 -27.36 -13.74
C PRO A 25 2.73 -26.82 -13.99
N MET A 26 3.65 -27.02 -13.04
CA MET A 26 5.02 -26.50 -13.15
C MET A 26 6.06 -27.38 -12.46
N THR A 27 7.33 -27.12 -12.78
CA THR A 27 8.45 -27.81 -12.15
C THR A 27 8.59 -27.45 -10.67
N HIS A 28 9.18 -28.34 -9.88
CA HIS A 28 9.43 -28.12 -8.45
C HIS A 28 10.15 -26.79 -8.18
N PHE A 29 11.17 -26.46 -8.98
CA PHE A 29 11.90 -25.19 -8.88
C PHE A 29 11.01 -23.95 -9.02
N LYS A 30 10.01 -23.98 -9.92
CA LYS A 30 9.07 -22.87 -10.10
C LYS A 30 8.10 -22.77 -8.92
N HIS A 31 7.67 -23.90 -8.36
CA HIS A 31 6.87 -23.93 -7.13
C HIS A 31 7.62 -23.30 -5.95
N GLU A 32 8.88 -23.69 -5.72
CA GLU A 32 9.70 -23.06 -4.68
C GLU A 32 9.81 -21.54 -4.86
N LYS A 33 9.99 -21.08 -6.10
CA LYS A 33 10.08 -19.65 -6.39
C LYS A 33 8.78 -18.91 -6.06
N ILE A 34 7.62 -19.50 -6.35
CA ILE A 34 6.32 -18.93 -5.96
C ILE A 34 6.18 -18.92 -4.44
N ASN A 35 6.56 -20.00 -3.74
CA ASN A 35 6.50 -20.03 -2.28
C ASN A 35 7.38 -18.95 -1.65
N ARG A 36 8.61 -18.73 -2.15
CA ARG A 36 9.44 -17.61 -1.69
C ARG A 36 8.79 -16.24 -1.93
N MET A 37 8.09 -16.06 -3.05
CA MET A 37 7.32 -14.83 -3.31
C MET A 37 6.15 -14.69 -2.31
N MET A 38 5.44 -15.77 -1.99
CA MET A 38 4.38 -15.79 -0.99
C MET A 38 4.91 -15.42 0.40
N ASP A 39 6.04 -16.00 0.81
CA ASP A 39 6.68 -15.70 2.09
C ASP A 39 7.06 -14.21 2.16
N ASN A 40 7.61 -13.66 1.09
CA ASN A 40 7.91 -12.23 1.00
C ASN A 40 6.67 -11.35 1.14
N ILE A 41 5.54 -11.75 0.53
CA ILE A 41 4.26 -11.03 0.66
C ILE A 41 3.74 -11.08 2.10
N GLN A 42 3.85 -12.23 2.77
CA GLN A 42 3.37 -12.41 4.14
C GLN A 42 4.21 -11.64 5.17
N ASN A 43 5.54 -11.62 4.97
CA ASN A 43 6.51 -10.95 5.83
C ASN A 43 6.51 -9.42 5.67
N MET A 44 5.76 -8.87 4.71
CA MET A 44 5.70 -7.43 4.51
C MET A 44 4.96 -6.75 5.68
N PRO A 45 5.56 -5.76 6.35
CA PRO A 45 4.94 -5.11 7.49
C PRO A 45 3.66 -4.36 7.06
N PRO A 46 2.60 -4.37 7.88
CA PRO A 46 1.44 -3.54 7.64
C PRO A 46 1.83 -2.06 7.80
N GLY A 47 1.22 -1.19 6.99
CA GLY A 47 1.37 0.25 7.18
C GLY A 47 0.59 0.73 8.40
N SER A 48 1.08 1.78 9.05
CA SER A 48 0.37 2.40 10.17
C SER A 48 -0.86 3.15 9.67
N VAL A 49 -1.93 3.17 10.48
CA VAL A 49 -3.19 3.86 10.14
C VAL A 49 -3.06 5.35 10.50
N GLU A 50 -2.13 6.02 9.82
CA GLU A 50 -1.81 7.43 9.99
C GLU A 50 -1.19 8.00 8.71
N PHE A 51 -1.29 9.31 8.58
CA PHE A 51 -0.59 10.06 7.54
C PHE A 51 0.78 10.52 8.02
N ASN A 52 1.76 10.50 7.13
CA ASN A 52 3.06 11.13 7.33
C ASN A 52 2.95 12.66 7.31
N ASN A 53 2.01 13.21 6.53
CA ASN A 53 1.72 14.64 6.57
C ASN A 53 0.93 15.02 7.84
N TYR A 54 1.49 15.92 8.66
CA TYR A 54 0.87 16.37 9.90
C TYR A 54 -0.56 16.92 9.72
N PHE A 55 -0.78 17.79 8.72
CA PHE A 55 -2.09 18.40 8.49
C PHE A 55 -3.13 17.39 8.04
N LEU A 56 -2.77 16.47 7.13
CA LEU A 56 -3.66 15.38 6.71
C LEU A 56 -3.94 14.43 7.88
N ASN A 57 -2.94 14.13 8.71
CA ASN A 57 -3.13 13.29 9.90
C ASN A 57 -4.10 13.92 10.90
N LYS A 58 -3.93 15.22 11.19
CA LYS A 58 -4.86 15.97 12.05
C LYS A 58 -6.28 15.98 11.49
N ARG A 59 -6.44 16.17 10.17
CA ARG A 59 -7.75 16.09 9.51
C ARG A 59 -8.35 14.70 9.61
N PHE A 60 -7.56 13.65 9.45
CA PHE A 60 -7.99 12.26 9.54
C PHE A 60 -8.41 11.85 10.96
N VAL A 61 -7.64 12.26 11.97
CA VAL A 61 -8.00 12.05 13.38
C VAL A 61 -9.29 12.80 13.73
N LYS A 62 -9.40 14.07 13.31
CA LYS A 62 -10.63 14.84 13.49
C LYS A 62 -11.83 14.15 12.83
N LEU A 63 -11.69 13.70 11.58
CA LEU A 63 -12.72 12.98 10.86
C LEU A 63 -13.16 11.71 11.59
N GLN A 64 -12.21 10.91 12.09
CA GLN A 64 -12.53 9.71 12.87
C GLN A 64 -13.29 10.04 14.16
N ASN A 65 -12.92 11.11 14.85
CA ASN A 65 -13.60 11.53 16.07
C ASN A 65 -14.98 12.08 15.76
N ASP A 66 -15.12 12.95 14.76
CA ASP A 66 -16.40 13.52 14.34
C ASP A 66 -17.39 12.41 13.95
N GLU A 67 -16.93 11.40 13.19
CA GLU A 67 -17.78 10.29 12.75
C GLU A 67 -18.23 9.40 13.91
N ARG A 68 -17.39 9.16 14.92
CA ARG A 68 -17.76 8.36 16.12
C ARG A 68 -18.87 8.97 16.96
N HIS A 69 -19.11 10.28 16.82
CA HIS A 69 -20.14 11.01 17.56
C HIS A 69 -21.30 11.42 16.64
N ALA A 70 -21.30 11.00 15.37
CA ALA A 70 -22.37 11.28 14.43
C ALA A 70 -23.57 10.37 14.71
N ILE A 71 -24.78 10.89 14.56
CA ILE A 71 -26.02 10.09 14.68
C ILE A 71 -26.04 9.00 13.59
N ASP A 72 -25.64 9.35 12.36
CA ASP A 72 -25.48 8.42 11.24
C ASP A 72 -24.04 7.91 11.12
N THR A 73 -23.53 7.28 12.19
CA THR A 73 -22.18 6.72 12.22
C THR A 73 -22.08 5.54 11.24
N SER A 74 -21.20 5.64 10.25
CA SER A 74 -20.83 4.51 9.39
C SER A 74 -19.49 3.92 9.84
N VAL A 75 -19.56 2.95 10.74
CA VAL A 75 -18.38 2.23 11.25
C VAL A 75 -17.66 1.50 10.11
N GLU A 76 -18.43 0.91 9.20
CA GLU A 76 -17.91 0.14 8.08
C GLU A 76 -17.17 1.01 7.07
N THR A 77 -17.70 2.20 6.76
CA THR A 77 -17.02 3.18 5.91
C THR A 77 -15.75 3.68 6.58
N LEU A 78 -15.78 3.93 7.90
CA LEU A 78 -14.61 4.38 8.64
C LEU A 78 -13.51 3.32 8.64
N TYR A 79 -13.87 2.06 8.82
CA TYR A 79 -12.91 0.95 8.78
C TYR A 79 -12.30 0.78 7.38
N LEU A 80 -13.11 0.89 6.32
CA LEU A 80 -12.61 0.87 4.94
C LEU A 80 -11.61 2.01 4.69
N LEU A 81 -11.92 3.23 5.15
CA LEU A 81 -11.00 4.36 5.06
C LEU A 81 -9.67 4.05 5.78
N ARG A 82 -9.73 3.46 6.98
CA ARG A 82 -8.54 3.06 7.75
C ARG A 82 -7.68 2.03 7.01
N LEU A 83 -8.29 1.05 6.33
CA LEU A 83 -7.55 0.11 5.47
C LEU A 83 -6.86 0.82 4.31
N ILE A 84 -7.55 1.73 3.63
CA ILE A 84 -6.97 2.51 2.53
C ILE A 84 -5.78 3.34 3.03
N VAL A 85 -5.91 4.02 4.16
CA VAL A 85 -4.84 4.84 4.77
C VAL A 85 -3.65 3.97 5.19
N GLY A 86 -3.89 2.85 5.87
CA GLY A 86 -2.83 1.90 6.23
C GLY A 86 -2.08 1.38 5.00
N ASN A 87 -2.81 1.04 3.93
CA ASN A 87 -2.22 0.64 2.66
C ASN A 87 -1.39 1.77 2.02
N ILE A 88 -1.85 3.03 2.07
CA ILE A 88 -1.10 4.19 1.57
C ILE A 88 0.22 4.34 2.33
N ASN A 89 0.16 4.29 3.65
CA ASN A 89 1.34 4.38 4.50
C ASN A 89 2.35 3.27 4.17
N GLY A 90 1.88 2.02 4.07
CA GLY A 90 2.70 0.87 3.68
C GLY A 90 3.28 1.01 2.27
N MET A 91 2.52 1.53 1.31
CA MET A 91 2.96 1.78 -0.06
C MET A 91 4.13 2.76 -0.12
N LEU A 92 4.07 3.84 0.65
CA LEU A 92 5.11 4.87 0.68
C LEU A 92 6.36 4.44 1.44
N SER A 93 6.19 3.61 2.47
CA SER A 93 7.28 3.14 3.32
C SER A 93 8.01 1.93 2.73
N TYR A 94 7.25 0.93 2.27
CA TYR A 94 7.75 -0.41 1.91
C TYR A 94 7.38 -0.84 0.48
N GLY A 95 6.40 -0.18 -0.15
CA GLY A 95 5.87 -0.56 -1.46
C GLY A 95 4.50 -1.23 -1.39
N ILE A 96 3.97 -1.65 -2.53
CA ILE A 96 2.65 -2.29 -2.57
C ILE A 96 2.68 -3.58 -1.75
N SER A 97 1.98 -3.56 -0.61
CA SER A 97 1.70 -4.75 0.18
C SER A 97 0.53 -5.49 -0.42
N LEU A 98 0.80 -6.59 -1.13
CA LEU A 98 -0.25 -7.46 -1.66
C LEU A 98 -1.13 -8.02 -0.53
N ARG A 99 -0.56 -8.25 0.66
CA ARG A 99 -1.32 -8.61 1.85
C ARG A 99 -2.34 -7.52 2.23
N GLY A 100 -1.93 -6.26 2.24
CA GLY A 100 -2.81 -5.12 2.51
C GLY A 100 -3.89 -4.91 1.43
N ILE A 101 -3.53 -5.12 0.16
CA ILE A 101 -4.49 -5.09 -0.95
C ILE A 101 -5.52 -6.23 -0.81
N VAL A 102 -5.08 -7.44 -0.51
CA VAL A 102 -5.97 -8.58 -0.28
C VAL A 102 -6.89 -8.33 0.92
N GLN A 103 -6.36 -7.79 2.02
CA GLN A 103 -7.17 -7.41 3.19
C GLN A 103 -8.26 -6.39 2.83
N LEU A 104 -7.91 -5.38 2.01
CA LEU A 104 -8.87 -4.42 1.47
C LEU A 104 -9.96 -5.11 0.64
N GLY A 105 -9.56 -6.00 -0.27
CA GLY A 105 -10.50 -6.77 -1.09
C GLY A 105 -11.43 -7.66 -0.26
N ASN A 106 -10.88 -8.40 0.70
CA ASN A 106 -11.67 -9.27 1.60
C ASN A 106 -12.71 -8.46 2.37
N TYR A 107 -12.33 -7.28 2.84
CA TYR A 107 -13.26 -6.39 3.53
C TYR A 107 -14.39 -5.92 2.61
N LEU A 108 -14.07 -5.51 1.37
CA LEU A 108 -15.07 -5.08 0.40
C LEU A 108 -16.05 -6.19 0.03
N ARG A 109 -15.58 -7.43 -0.16
CA ARG A 109 -16.46 -8.57 -0.49
C ARG A 109 -17.32 -9.06 0.67
N THR A 110 -16.93 -8.78 1.90
CA THR A 110 -17.65 -9.25 3.11
C THR A 110 -18.54 -8.20 3.75
N ARG A 111 -18.20 -6.91 3.59
CA ARG A 111 -18.85 -5.77 4.26
C ARG A 111 -19.14 -4.60 3.32
N GLY A 112 -18.83 -4.70 2.03
CA GLY A 112 -19.00 -3.60 1.07
C GLY A 112 -20.44 -3.14 0.89
N ASP A 113 -21.40 -4.05 1.09
CA ASP A 113 -22.85 -3.76 1.10
C ASP A 113 -23.27 -2.75 2.19
N LYS A 114 -22.51 -2.68 3.29
CA LYS A 114 -22.75 -1.77 4.41
C LYS A 114 -21.97 -0.47 4.31
N VAL A 115 -21.10 -0.34 3.31
CA VAL A 115 -20.26 0.85 3.16
C VAL A 115 -21.05 1.94 2.46
N ASP A 116 -21.16 3.10 3.12
CA ASP A 116 -21.54 4.34 2.46
C ASP A 116 -20.38 4.85 1.60
N PHE A 117 -20.41 4.53 0.31
CA PHE A 117 -19.40 4.92 -0.67
C PHE A 117 -19.45 6.41 -1.03
N VAL A 118 -20.61 7.09 -0.87
CA VAL A 118 -20.73 8.52 -1.10
C VAL A 118 -19.97 9.29 -0.03
N LYS A 119 -20.16 8.90 1.24
CA LYS A 119 -19.40 9.41 2.38
C LYS A 119 -17.91 9.09 2.25
N LEU A 120 -17.56 7.86 1.87
CA LEU A 120 -16.16 7.48 1.61
C LEU A 120 -15.50 8.41 0.59
N GLU A 121 -16.15 8.66 -0.54
CA GLU A 121 -15.57 9.45 -1.61
C GLU A 121 -15.30 10.90 -1.18
N ASN A 122 -16.22 11.48 -0.40
CA ASN A 122 -16.05 12.80 0.18
C ASN A 122 -14.82 12.85 1.12
N TRP A 123 -14.62 11.81 1.92
CA TRP A 123 -13.45 11.70 2.80
C TRP A 123 -12.15 11.55 2.03
N LEU A 124 -12.12 10.68 1.01
CA LEU A 124 -10.94 10.49 0.15
C LEU A 124 -10.55 11.79 -0.56
N ARG A 125 -11.53 12.60 -0.95
CA ARG A 125 -11.31 13.93 -1.55
C ARG A 125 -10.74 14.91 -0.54
N ARG A 126 -11.33 15.00 0.66
CA ARG A 126 -10.91 15.90 1.75
C ARG A 126 -9.49 15.60 2.25
N LEU A 127 -9.08 14.34 2.19
CA LEU A 127 -7.76 13.87 2.59
C LEU A 127 -6.74 13.86 1.42
N HIS A 128 -7.14 14.26 0.21
CA HIS A 128 -6.29 14.28 -1.00
C HIS A 128 -5.68 12.92 -1.38
N ILE A 129 -6.39 11.82 -1.09
CA ILE A 129 -5.93 10.44 -1.35
C ILE A 129 -6.79 9.68 -2.35
N ARG A 130 -7.75 10.33 -3.01
CA ARG A 130 -8.62 9.71 -4.01
C ARG A 130 -7.85 8.91 -5.06
N ARG A 131 -6.77 9.45 -5.61
CA ARG A 131 -5.98 8.73 -6.63
C ARG A 131 -5.22 7.52 -6.07
N MET A 132 -4.79 7.57 -4.81
CA MET A 132 -4.19 6.41 -4.15
C MET A 132 -5.23 5.32 -3.88
N ALA A 133 -6.44 5.69 -3.45
CA ALA A 133 -7.54 4.75 -3.33
C ALA A 133 -7.88 4.12 -4.69
N GLN A 134 -8.01 4.93 -5.75
CA GLN A 134 -8.20 4.45 -7.12
C GLN A 134 -7.08 3.51 -7.57
N LEU A 135 -5.82 3.79 -7.22
CA LEU A 135 -4.70 2.92 -7.51
C LEU A 135 -4.86 1.56 -6.81
N GLN A 136 -5.21 1.53 -5.52
CA GLN A 136 -5.48 0.28 -4.79
C GLN A 136 -6.64 -0.50 -5.41
N GLY A 137 -7.75 0.17 -5.74
CA GLY A 137 -8.88 -0.47 -6.42
C GLY A 137 -8.55 -0.96 -7.83
N SER A 138 -7.72 -0.24 -8.58
CA SER A 138 -7.23 -0.68 -9.89
C SER A 138 -6.36 -1.94 -9.81
N ILE A 139 -5.63 -2.13 -8.69
CA ILE A 139 -4.89 -3.37 -8.42
C ILE A 139 -5.87 -4.52 -8.14
N LEU A 140 -6.92 -4.28 -7.34
CA LEU A 140 -7.99 -5.25 -7.08
C LEU A 140 -8.67 -5.70 -8.37
N MET A 141 -9.08 -4.77 -9.23
CA MET A 141 -9.69 -5.10 -10.52
C MET A 141 -8.73 -5.91 -11.41
N ARG A 142 -7.46 -5.47 -11.50
CA ARG A 142 -6.50 -6.05 -12.45
C ARG A 142 -5.98 -7.43 -12.06
N PHE A 143 -5.88 -7.72 -10.76
CA PHE A 143 -5.20 -8.93 -10.27
C PHE A 143 -6.09 -9.85 -9.44
N PHE A 144 -7.20 -9.34 -8.90
CA PHE A 144 -8.10 -10.08 -8.01
C PHE A 144 -9.53 -10.17 -8.57
N ASN A 145 -9.71 -9.82 -9.84
CA ASN A 145 -10.97 -9.90 -10.59
C ASN A 145 -12.12 -9.21 -9.85
N PHE A 146 -11.85 -8.02 -9.31
CA PHE A 146 -12.93 -7.16 -8.80
C PHE A 146 -13.63 -6.49 -9.97
N GLU A 147 -14.95 -6.44 -9.89
CA GLU A 147 -15.79 -5.70 -10.80
C GLU A 147 -15.84 -4.20 -10.42
N GLN A 148 -16.33 -3.38 -11.34
CA GLN A 148 -16.34 -1.92 -11.16
C GLN A 148 -17.42 -1.47 -10.16
N ASP A 149 -18.51 -2.21 -10.07
CA ASP A 149 -19.62 -2.03 -9.13
C ASP A 149 -19.24 -2.40 -7.69
N GLU A 150 -18.37 -3.39 -7.49
CA GLU A 150 -17.74 -3.70 -6.18
C GLU A 150 -16.86 -2.54 -5.66
N LEU A 151 -16.46 -1.61 -6.53
CA LEU A 151 -15.50 -0.54 -6.24
C LEU A 151 -16.01 0.85 -6.67
N PRO A 152 -17.11 1.39 -6.10
CA PRO A 152 -17.69 2.67 -6.55
C PRO A 152 -16.75 3.89 -6.45
N PHE A 153 -15.72 3.83 -5.59
CA PHE A 153 -14.71 4.89 -5.47
C PHE A 153 -13.68 4.89 -6.61
N VAL A 154 -13.64 3.85 -7.46
CA VAL A 154 -12.72 3.75 -8.60
C VAL A 154 -13.32 4.37 -9.84
N ARG A 155 -13.24 5.71 -9.97
CA ARG A 155 -13.74 6.41 -11.16
C ARG A 155 -12.83 6.32 -12.38
N HIS A 156 -11.56 6.01 -12.14
CA HIS A 156 -10.54 5.92 -13.18
C HIS A 156 -9.56 4.81 -12.84
N VAL A 157 -9.41 3.86 -13.76
CA VAL A 157 -8.44 2.76 -13.63
C VAL A 157 -7.03 3.31 -13.86
N GLU A 158 -6.23 3.34 -12.81
CA GLU A 158 -4.89 3.88 -12.82
C GLU A 158 -3.94 2.94 -13.58
N LYS A 159 -3.40 3.42 -14.72
CA LYS A 159 -2.48 2.66 -15.58
C LYS A 159 -1.24 2.14 -14.83
N GLY A 160 -0.85 2.82 -13.75
CA GLY A 160 0.29 2.43 -12.91
C GLY A 160 0.07 1.14 -12.11
N ALA A 161 -1.17 0.70 -11.90
CA ALA A 161 -1.50 -0.47 -11.08
C ALA A 161 -0.73 -1.72 -11.53
N TYR A 162 -0.69 -1.98 -12.84
CA TYR A 162 -0.03 -3.17 -13.38
C TYR A 162 1.49 -3.13 -13.13
N ARG A 163 2.15 -2.04 -13.55
CA ARG A 163 3.61 -1.91 -13.47
C ARG A 163 4.10 -1.88 -12.02
N LEU A 164 3.45 -1.09 -11.15
CA LEU A 164 3.87 -0.93 -9.76
C LEU A 164 3.71 -2.25 -8.98
N THR A 165 2.62 -2.98 -9.20
CA THR A 165 2.39 -4.26 -8.51
C THR A 165 3.41 -5.31 -8.91
N LEU A 166 3.72 -5.43 -10.21
CA LEU A 166 4.75 -6.36 -10.66
C LEU A 166 6.14 -5.99 -10.12
N GLN A 167 6.46 -4.69 -10.01
CA GLN A 167 7.71 -4.26 -9.39
C GLN A 167 7.78 -4.63 -7.90
N ALA A 168 6.65 -4.56 -7.18
CA ALA A 168 6.60 -4.93 -5.77
C ALA A 168 6.87 -6.42 -5.51
N LEU A 169 6.52 -7.30 -6.46
CA LEU A 169 6.81 -8.75 -6.34
C LEU A 169 8.31 -9.09 -6.28
N TYR A 170 9.14 -8.25 -6.91
CA TYR A 170 10.59 -8.43 -6.93
C TYR A 170 11.29 -7.65 -5.82
N PHE A 171 10.56 -6.87 -5.04
CA PHE A 171 11.13 -6.14 -3.93
C PHE A 171 11.38 -7.11 -2.76
N ASN A 172 12.64 -7.47 -2.57
CA ASN A 172 13.03 -8.34 -1.47
C ASN A 172 13.11 -7.48 -0.21
N ILE A 173 12.36 -7.81 0.85
CA ILE A 173 12.42 -7.11 2.14
C ILE A 173 13.85 -7.13 2.69
N LYS A 174 14.63 -8.18 2.37
CA LYS A 174 16.06 -8.30 2.72
C LYS A 174 16.98 -7.30 2.00
N ASP A 175 16.58 -6.77 0.84
CA ASP A 175 17.31 -5.71 0.13
C ASP A 175 16.96 -4.30 0.63
N LYS A 176 16.13 -4.20 1.68
CA LYS A 176 15.91 -2.96 2.44
C LYS A 176 17.24 -2.56 3.09
N ARG A 177 18.01 -1.74 2.40
CA ARG A 177 19.04 -0.95 3.05
C ARG A 177 18.34 0.25 3.66
N GLU A 178 18.12 0.20 4.97
CA GLU A 178 17.80 1.40 5.74
C GLU A 178 18.78 2.50 5.37
N ILE A 179 18.28 3.74 5.36
CA ILE A 179 19.15 4.88 5.15
C ILE A 179 20.10 4.87 6.33
N LYS A 180 21.37 4.55 6.07
CA LYS A 180 22.43 4.62 7.04
C LYS A 180 23.25 5.83 6.70
N PHE A 181 23.41 6.71 7.65
CA PHE A 181 24.33 7.82 7.53
C PHE A 181 25.60 7.48 8.33
N GLU A 182 26.70 8.10 7.97
CA GLU A 182 27.96 8.06 8.71
C GLU A 182 28.41 9.50 8.92
N GLN A 183 28.94 9.77 10.12
CA GLN A 183 29.64 11.00 10.40
C GLN A 183 31.11 10.81 10.05
N ASN A 184 31.59 11.60 9.09
CA ASN A 184 33.00 11.62 8.73
C ASN A 184 33.80 12.33 9.84
N ASN A 185 35.11 12.09 9.94
CA ASN A 185 35.97 12.66 11.00
C ASN A 185 36.01 14.20 11.08
N ILE A 186 35.41 14.90 10.11
CA ILE A 186 35.30 16.36 10.01
C ILE A 186 33.85 16.83 10.36
N GLY A 187 33.02 15.95 10.92
CA GLY A 187 31.63 16.26 11.31
C GLY A 187 30.62 16.32 10.16
N LEU A 188 31.02 16.03 8.92
CA LEU A 188 30.10 15.96 7.77
C LEU A 188 29.35 14.63 7.73
N VAL A 189 28.03 14.70 7.56
CA VAL A 189 27.17 13.51 7.43
C VAL A 189 27.12 13.04 5.97
N GLN A 190 27.44 11.78 5.71
CA GLN A 190 27.36 11.15 4.40
C GLN A 190 26.47 9.92 4.45
N THR A 191 25.77 9.58 3.36
CA THR A 191 24.96 8.35 3.30
C THR A 191 25.81 7.15 2.90
N GLN A 192 25.72 6.03 3.61
CA GLN A 192 26.32 4.77 3.16
C GLN A 192 25.54 4.22 1.94
N GLY A 193 26.22 4.14 0.79
CA GLY A 193 25.74 3.42 -0.40
C GLY A 193 24.49 4.02 -1.07
N THR A 194 23.70 3.17 -1.74
CA THR A 194 22.54 3.58 -2.57
C THR A 194 21.20 3.55 -1.85
N GLY A 195 21.17 3.33 -0.53
CA GLY A 195 19.95 3.15 0.27
C GLY A 195 19.01 4.35 0.23
N MET A 196 19.54 5.56 0.51
CA MET A 196 18.78 6.82 0.42
C MET A 196 18.20 7.04 -0.97
N ARG A 197 19.03 6.91 -2.02
CA ARG A 197 18.57 7.06 -3.41
C ARG A 197 17.44 6.08 -3.73
N LYS A 198 17.58 4.80 -3.37
CA LYS A 198 16.55 3.78 -3.60
C LYS A 198 15.24 4.10 -2.89
N GLN A 199 15.29 4.51 -1.62
CA GLN A 199 14.09 4.89 -0.86
C GLN A 199 13.43 6.14 -1.44
N VAL A 200 14.21 7.15 -1.81
CA VAL A 200 13.71 8.37 -2.44
C VAL A 200 13.02 8.06 -3.77
N PHE A 201 13.71 7.34 -4.66
CA PHE A 201 13.13 6.92 -5.94
C PHE A 201 11.91 6.00 -5.76
N HIS A 202 11.85 5.22 -4.68
CA HIS A 202 10.70 4.39 -4.36
C HIS A 202 9.47 5.22 -4.04
N SER A 203 9.54 6.08 -3.01
CA SER A 203 8.37 6.87 -2.61
C SER A 203 7.96 7.85 -3.71
N MET A 204 8.92 8.41 -4.47
CA MET A 204 8.63 9.32 -5.59
C MET A 204 7.79 8.68 -6.72
N ARG A 205 7.75 7.35 -6.85
CA ARG A 205 6.85 6.67 -7.81
C ARG A 205 5.37 6.94 -7.51
N TYR A 206 5.05 7.27 -6.26
CA TYR A 206 3.70 7.56 -5.80
C TYR A 206 3.34 9.05 -5.83
N PHE A 207 4.30 9.92 -6.15
CA PHE A 207 4.11 11.37 -6.21
C PHE A 207 2.91 11.79 -7.08
N PRO A 208 2.67 11.21 -8.28
CA PRO A 208 1.50 11.58 -9.09
C PRO A 208 0.15 11.31 -8.39
N TYR A 209 0.09 10.35 -7.48
CA TYR A 209 -1.17 9.90 -6.85
C TYR A 209 -1.43 10.60 -5.51
N ALA A 210 -0.40 10.91 -4.72
CA ALA A 210 -0.53 11.66 -3.48
C ALA A 210 0.72 12.52 -3.22
N PRO A 211 0.80 13.72 -3.81
CA PRO A 211 1.99 14.59 -3.71
C PRO A 211 2.32 14.95 -2.26
N LEU A 212 1.33 15.43 -1.49
CA LEU A 212 1.51 15.88 -0.10
C LEU A 212 2.02 14.79 0.83
N GLU A 213 1.51 13.58 0.63
CA GLU A 213 1.81 12.44 1.49
C GLU A 213 3.13 11.78 1.08
N THR A 214 3.44 11.75 -0.22
CA THR A 214 4.75 11.32 -0.74
C THR A 214 5.88 12.21 -0.22
N THR A 215 5.74 13.54 -0.31
CA THR A 215 6.79 14.45 0.16
C THR A 215 6.99 14.34 1.66
N SER A 216 5.90 14.33 2.44
CA SER A 216 5.97 14.22 3.90
C SER A 216 6.57 12.89 4.35
N GLY A 217 6.23 11.77 3.69
CA GLY A 217 6.81 10.45 3.96
C GLY A 217 8.31 10.40 3.67
N LEU A 218 8.76 11.06 2.60
CA LEU A 218 10.20 11.20 2.31
C LEU A 218 10.92 11.96 3.42
N PHE A 219 10.40 13.12 3.83
CA PHE A 219 10.99 13.91 4.91
C PHE A 219 11.03 13.12 6.22
N ARG A 220 9.95 12.44 6.60
CA ARG A 220 9.87 11.63 7.82
C ARG A 220 10.94 10.52 7.86
N ASN A 221 11.15 9.84 6.75
CA ASN A 221 12.16 8.78 6.65
C ASN A 221 13.58 9.35 6.75
N VAL A 222 13.83 10.53 6.16
CA VAL A 222 15.13 11.20 6.24
C VAL A 222 15.39 11.70 7.66
N THR A 223 14.44 12.37 8.30
CA THR A 223 14.60 12.90 9.67
C THR A 223 14.83 11.79 10.68
N ARG A 224 14.08 10.68 10.57
CA ARG A 224 14.27 9.52 11.45
C ARG A 224 15.66 8.91 11.32
N SER A 225 16.15 8.80 10.10
CA SER A 225 17.47 8.24 9.84
C SER A 225 18.60 9.18 10.31
N LEU A 226 18.37 10.49 10.31
CA LEU A 226 19.29 11.46 10.91
C LEU A 226 19.30 11.37 12.44
N SER A 227 18.14 11.23 13.09
CA SER A 227 18.09 11.10 14.56
C SER A 227 18.75 9.82 15.06
N GLU A 228 18.69 8.72 14.30
CA GLU A 228 19.38 7.46 14.60
C GLU A 228 20.93 7.58 14.57
N LEU A 229 21.50 8.71 14.13
CA LEU A 229 22.93 9.00 14.25
C LEU A 229 23.30 9.83 15.48
N GLU A 230 22.35 10.62 15.99
CA GLU A 230 22.57 11.53 17.11
C GLU A 230 22.45 10.79 18.46
N GLU A 231 21.77 9.63 18.47
CA GLU A 231 21.73 8.67 19.58
C GLU A 231 22.95 7.74 19.60
#